data_AF-A0A819FAP1-F1
#
_entry.id   AF-A0A819FAP1-F1
#
_cell.length_a   1.000
_cell.length_b   1.000
_cell.length_c   1.000
_cell.angle_alpha   90.00
_cell.angle_beta   90.00
_cell.angle_gamma   90.00
#
_symmetry.space_group_name_H-M   'P 1'
#
loop_
_entity.id
_entity.type
_entity.pdbx_description
1 polymer ?
#
loop_
_entity_poly.entity_id
_entity_poly.type
_entity_poly.pdbx_seq_one_letter_code
_entity_poly.pdbx_strand_id
1 'polypeptide(L)'
;MGSKVSFKHRYHIGKSVKNFLMGYFTEYETPKLVSIHSAKYAGLLRIIQIIILIYSIVYLFLFEKGYQKQSTTITSSVTLKVKGIGYVQTTENKTIIIDVADYIIPPSENNAIFIKTNFIQTDQTRSTCAESIKVKEAICKNDNDCFNKTFSPKMNGRWTGRCLLSPDTNAVNKTTNNTKTPTGLCEYAGWCPPEDDQSPTMPVQETLNFTIFIKNFIEFPAFRVKHKNMADELKKPCIFHPQHHKDCPIFSINYIMNEVETNITERNLMLRYGGIVCIKIDWDCNLDRNIKLCKPEYSFARLDVPFHEKPFSAGFNFRYASHWKYNRTDFRVLTKAFGLRLVITISGKAGKFDFIKLTLNTGSLVGLFGLATFVCDIILLHISKRASLYRNHVFEIVHLRTRSTSTIAVPRIFLKRRGDTFSNIHSNMEAELSFETPNSTPAPSEKQVTVGPTSFISSIESEC
;
A
#
# COMPACT_ATOMS: atom_id res chain seq x y z
N MET A 1 -39.33 -61.23 -14.85
CA MET A 1 -38.11 -61.91 -15.33
C MET A 1 -36.94 -61.41 -14.51
N GLY A 2 -36.55 -62.17 -13.47
CA GLY A 2 -35.44 -61.81 -12.60
C GLY A 2 -34.14 -62.41 -13.12
N SER A 3 -33.20 -61.57 -13.54
CA SER A 3 -31.85 -62.01 -13.91
C SER A 3 -31.05 -62.29 -12.64
N LYS A 4 -30.90 -63.59 -12.30
CA LYS A 4 -29.94 -64.07 -11.30
C LYS A 4 -28.53 -63.88 -11.84
N VAL A 5 -27.76 -62.98 -11.23
CA VAL A 5 -26.30 -62.96 -11.38
C VAL A 5 -25.72 -63.83 -10.26
N SER A 6 -25.08 -64.94 -10.65
CA SER A 6 -24.42 -65.88 -9.76
C SER A 6 -23.00 -65.39 -9.46
N PHE A 7 -22.70 -65.08 -8.19
CA PHE A 7 -21.34 -64.86 -7.73
C PHE A 7 -20.73 -66.17 -7.25
N LYS A 8 -19.73 -66.65 -7.98
CA LYS A 8 -18.96 -67.87 -7.65
C LYS A 8 -17.76 -67.45 -6.79
N HIS A 9 -17.88 -67.54 -5.47
CA HIS A 9 -16.72 -67.44 -4.58
C HIS A 9 -15.96 -68.77 -4.58
N ARG A 10 -14.87 -68.82 -5.33
CA ARG A 10 -13.88 -69.91 -5.27
C ARG A 10 -12.61 -69.32 -4.64
N TYR A 11 -12.49 -69.45 -3.32
CA TYR A 11 -11.24 -69.17 -2.61
C TYR A 11 -10.21 -70.24 -3.01
N HIS A 12 -9.26 -69.88 -3.87
CA HIS A 12 -8.02 -70.63 -4.03
C HIS A 12 -6.94 -69.92 -3.22
N ILE A 13 -6.62 -70.52 -2.07
CA ILE A 13 -5.44 -70.21 -1.27
C ILE A 13 -4.21 -70.61 -2.10
N GLY A 14 -3.38 -69.62 -2.41
CA GLY A 14 -2.11 -69.82 -3.12
C GLY A 14 -1.95 -68.90 -4.33
N LYS A 15 -1.80 -67.59 -4.13
CA LYS A 15 -1.33 -66.69 -5.19
C LYS A 15 -0.37 -65.62 -4.65
N SER A 16 0.81 -65.63 -5.25
CA SER A 16 1.93 -64.68 -5.18
C SER A 16 1.50 -63.23 -4.92
N VAL A 17 2.28 -62.52 -4.10
CA VAL A 17 2.22 -61.06 -3.84
C VAL A 17 2.01 -60.24 -5.12
N LYS A 18 2.52 -60.71 -6.27
CA LYS A 18 2.31 -60.11 -7.59
C LYS A 18 0.83 -60.05 -8.00
N ASN A 19 0.03 -61.08 -7.71
CA ASN A 19 -1.41 -61.11 -8.01
C ASN A 19 -2.23 -60.28 -7.02
N PHE A 20 -1.75 -60.11 -5.78
CA PHE A 20 -2.36 -59.21 -4.80
C PHE A 20 -2.11 -57.74 -5.17
N LEU A 21 -0.85 -57.39 -5.49
CA LEU A 21 -0.50 -56.04 -5.97
C LEU A 21 -1.22 -55.70 -7.28
N MET A 22 -1.24 -56.62 -8.24
CA MET A 22 -1.91 -56.41 -9.53
C MET A 22 -3.44 -56.31 -9.38
N GLY A 23 -4.05 -57.03 -8.44
CA GLY A 23 -5.47 -56.84 -8.09
C GLY A 23 -5.74 -55.47 -7.50
N TYR A 24 -4.91 -55.01 -6.55
CA TYR A 24 -5.05 -53.70 -5.92
C TYR A 24 -4.85 -52.53 -6.91
N PHE A 25 -3.89 -52.65 -7.85
CA PHE A 25 -3.68 -51.64 -8.90
C PHE A 25 -4.71 -51.68 -10.04
N THR A 26 -5.56 -52.72 -10.13
CA THR A 26 -6.58 -52.86 -11.19
C THR A 26 -8.02 -52.78 -10.67
N GLU A 27 -8.21 -52.53 -9.38
CA GLU A 27 -9.52 -52.33 -8.78
C GLU A 27 -9.94 -50.86 -8.90
N TYR A 28 -11.10 -50.62 -9.52
CA TYR A 28 -11.71 -49.30 -9.65
C TYR A 28 -13.06 -49.31 -8.94
N GLU A 29 -13.12 -48.68 -7.77
CA GLU A 29 -14.34 -48.58 -6.98
C GLU A 29 -15.22 -47.43 -7.49
N THR A 30 -16.48 -47.72 -7.74
CA THR A 30 -17.51 -46.71 -8.10
C THR A 30 -18.62 -46.70 -7.05
N PRO A 31 -19.08 -45.52 -6.59
CA PRO A 31 -20.20 -45.46 -5.67
C PRO A 31 -21.48 -45.96 -6.36
N LYS A 32 -22.29 -46.72 -5.61
CA LYS A 32 -23.64 -47.11 -6.06
C LYS A 32 -24.57 -45.89 -5.96
N LEU A 33 -25.04 -45.41 -7.10
CA LEU A 33 -25.91 -44.23 -7.19
C LEU A 33 -27.40 -44.63 -7.20
N VAL A 34 -28.25 -43.83 -6.54
CA VAL A 34 -29.71 -43.98 -6.57
C VAL A 34 -30.29 -42.95 -7.54
N SER A 35 -30.97 -43.42 -8.60
CA SER A 35 -31.57 -42.54 -9.60
C SER A 35 -33.05 -42.29 -9.30
N ILE A 36 -33.41 -41.05 -8.98
CA ILE A 36 -34.78 -40.64 -8.63
C ILE A 36 -35.43 -39.92 -9.81
N HIS A 37 -36.48 -40.51 -10.37
CA HIS A 37 -37.22 -39.92 -11.49
C HIS A 37 -38.34 -39.01 -10.99
N SER A 38 -38.06 -37.71 -10.88
CA SER A 38 -39.07 -36.70 -10.53
C SER A 38 -38.75 -35.37 -11.19
N ALA A 39 -39.68 -34.86 -12.00
CA ALA A 39 -39.52 -33.60 -12.72
C ALA A 39 -39.28 -32.40 -11.78
N LYS A 40 -39.89 -32.39 -10.58
CA LYS A 40 -39.77 -31.29 -9.61
C LYS A 40 -38.33 -31.17 -9.07
N TYR A 41 -37.76 -32.27 -8.60
CA TYR A 41 -36.41 -32.27 -8.01
C TYR A 41 -35.31 -32.19 -9.07
N ALA A 42 -35.51 -32.83 -10.24
CA ALA A 42 -34.63 -32.67 -11.37
C ALA A 42 -34.61 -31.20 -11.86
N GLY A 43 -35.77 -30.55 -11.95
CA GLY A 43 -35.87 -29.13 -12.27
C GLY A 43 -35.15 -28.23 -11.26
N LEU A 44 -35.37 -28.48 -9.96
CA LEU A 44 -34.68 -27.75 -8.89
C LEU A 44 -33.15 -27.86 -9.00
N LEU A 45 -32.62 -29.07 -9.18
CA LEU A 45 -31.18 -29.30 -9.34
C LEU A 45 -30.62 -28.55 -10.56
N ARG A 46 -31.32 -28.62 -11.70
CA ARG A 46 -30.90 -27.91 -12.92
C ARG A 46 -30.95 -26.39 -12.76
N ILE A 47 -31.94 -25.85 -12.08
CA ILE A 47 -32.04 -24.41 -11.79
C ILE A 47 -30.86 -23.95 -10.93
N ILE A 48 -30.55 -24.66 -9.84
CA ILE A 48 -29.41 -24.31 -8.98
C ILE A 48 -28.09 -24.40 -9.76
N GLN A 49 -27.90 -25.45 -10.58
CA GLN A 49 -26.73 -25.57 -11.46
C GLN A 49 -26.63 -24.41 -12.45
N ILE A 50 -27.73 -24.00 -13.07
CA ILE A 50 -27.76 -22.87 -14.01
C ILE A 50 -27.40 -21.56 -13.29
N ILE A 51 -27.93 -21.33 -12.07
CA ILE A 51 -27.60 -20.15 -11.26
C ILE A 51 -26.10 -20.11 -10.96
N ILE A 52 -25.53 -21.22 -10.49
CA ILE A 52 -24.09 -21.34 -10.21
C ILE A 52 -23.26 -21.09 -11.46
N LEU A 53 -23.67 -21.66 -12.60
CA LEU A 53 -22.99 -21.49 -13.88
C LEU A 53 -23.01 -20.03 -14.34
N ILE A 54 -24.18 -19.38 -14.32
CA ILE A 54 -24.32 -17.97 -14.73
C ILE A 54 -23.50 -17.08 -13.81
N TYR A 55 -23.60 -17.25 -12.49
CA TYR A 55 -22.80 -16.48 -11.53
C TYR A 55 -21.31 -16.62 -11.82
N SER A 56 -20.83 -17.85 -12.04
CA SER A 56 -19.41 -18.10 -12.27
C SER A 56 -18.93 -17.54 -13.61
N ILE A 57 -19.72 -17.64 -14.68
CA ILE A 57 -19.37 -17.04 -15.97
C ILE A 57 -19.30 -15.52 -15.85
N VAL A 58 -20.33 -14.89 -15.27
CA VAL A 58 -20.43 -13.42 -15.21
C VAL A 58 -19.42 -12.84 -14.22
N TYR A 59 -19.40 -13.32 -12.99
CA TYR A 59 -18.55 -12.77 -11.95
C TYR A 59 -17.10 -13.23 -12.12
N LEU A 60 -16.85 -14.54 -12.11
CA LEU A 60 -15.48 -15.06 -12.07
C LEU A 60 -14.76 -14.92 -13.42
N PHE A 61 -15.42 -15.20 -14.55
CA PHE A 61 -14.77 -15.11 -15.85
C PHE A 61 -14.87 -13.73 -16.51
N LEU A 62 -16.01 -13.04 -16.48
CA LEU A 62 -16.13 -11.73 -17.15
C LEU A 62 -15.64 -10.57 -16.28
N PHE A 63 -16.07 -10.48 -15.02
CA PHE A 63 -15.72 -9.35 -14.14
C PHE A 63 -14.30 -9.48 -13.58
N GLU A 64 -13.99 -10.59 -12.92
CA GLU A 64 -12.67 -10.82 -12.31
C GLU A 64 -11.59 -11.25 -13.32
N LYS A 65 -11.99 -11.58 -14.56
CA LYS A 65 -11.09 -12.12 -15.60
C LYS A 65 -10.28 -13.31 -15.09
N GLY A 66 -10.92 -14.26 -14.41
CA GLY A 66 -10.27 -15.43 -13.79
C GLY A 66 -9.52 -16.35 -14.77
N TYR A 67 -9.67 -16.18 -16.08
CA TYR A 67 -8.87 -16.86 -17.10
C TYR A 67 -7.49 -16.23 -17.32
N GLN A 68 -7.23 -15.05 -16.74
CA GLN A 68 -5.97 -14.33 -16.86
C GLN A 68 -5.10 -14.52 -15.63
N LYS A 69 -3.80 -14.64 -15.84
CA LYS A 69 -2.82 -14.33 -14.82
C LYS A 69 -2.75 -12.81 -14.70
N GLN A 70 -3.05 -12.29 -13.51
CA GLN A 70 -2.90 -10.87 -13.18
C GLN A 70 -1.55 -10.62 -12.51
N SER A 71 -0.95 -9.47 -12.79
CA SER A 71 0.28 -9.01 -12.16
C SER A 71 0.18 -7.50 -11.89
N THR A 72 0.44 -7.11 -10.65
CA THR A 72 0.55 -5.72 -10.19
C THR A 72 1.99 -5.23 -10.17
N THR A 73 2.96 -6.11 -10.41
CA THR A 73 4.37 -5.74 -10.46
C THR A 73 4.67 -5.03 -11.76
N ILE A 74 5.03 -3.74 -11.66
CA ILE A 74 5.40 -2.89 -12.78
C ILE A 74 6.78 -2.30 -12.52
N THR A 75 7.63 -2.30 -13.54
CA THR A 75 8.89 -1.56 -13.54
C THR A 75 8.68 -0.32 -14.40
N SER A 76 8.95 0.86 -13.85
CA SER A 76 8.71 2.12 -14.55
C SER A 76 9.95 3.02 -14.54
N SER A 77 10.05 3.86 -15.56
CA SER A 77 11.03 4.93 -15.65
C SER A 77 10.33 6.18 -16.14
N VAL A 78 10.52 7.29 -15.41
CA VAL A 78 9.92 8.57 -15.75
C VAL A 78 10.99 9.63 -15.95
N THR A 79 10.81 10.44 -16.98
CA THR A 79 11.61 11.63 -17.23
C THR A 79 10.70 12.81 -17.47
N LEU A 80 10.96 13.90 -16.77
CA LEU A 80 10.20 15.13 -16.86
C LEU A 80 10.98 16.19 -17.63
N LYS A 81 10.28 16.93 -18.48
CA LYS A 81 10.85 18.09 -19.18
C LYS A 81 9.89 19.25 -19.14
N VAL A 82 10.30 20.33 -18.47
CA VAL A 82 9.53 21.57 -18.40
C VAL A 82 9.97 22.51 -19.52
N LYS A 83 9.03 23.29 -20.03
CA LYS A 83 9.28 24.39 -20.97
C LYS A 83 8.43 25.59 -20.58
N GLY A 84 9.05 26.76 -20.61
CA GLY A 84 8.43 28.04 -20.31
C GLY A 84 9.49 29.10 -20.04
N ILE A 85 9.12 30.36 -20.19
CA ILE A 85 9.95 31.52 -19.86
C ILE A 85 9.14 32.36 -18.89
N GLY A 86 9.74 32.75 -17.78
CA GLY A 86 9.10 33.59 -16.76
C GLY A 86 9.77 34.96 -16.64
N TYR A 87 9.04 35.89 -16.03
CA TYR A 87 9.55 37.23 -15.76
C TYR A 87 9.50 37.49 -14.25
N VAL A 88 10.60 37.99 -13.69
CA VAL A 88 10.69 38.36 -12.28
C VAL A 88 10.95 39.86 -12.20
N GLN A 89 10.12 40.58 -11.46
CA GLN A 89 10.40 41.97 -11.11
C GLN A 89 11.22 42.00 -9.82
N THR A 90 12.42 42.57 -9.92
CA THR A 90 13.31 42.79 -8.77
C THR A 90 12.90 44.03 -8.01
N THR A 91 13.29 44.14 -6.74
CA THR A 91 13.09 45.32 -5.88
C THR A 91 13.59 46.63 -6.49
N GLU A 92 14.55 46.58 -7.42
CA GLU A 92 15.08 47.72 -8.18
C GLU A 92 14.29 48.03 -9.47
N ASN A 93 13.05 47.54 -9.61
CA ASN A 93 12.22 47.63 -10.83
C ASN A 93 12.86 47.02 -12.09
N LYS A 94 13.90 46.20 -11.93
CA LYS A 94 14.53 45.47 -13.04
C LYS A 94 13.78 44.18 -13.34
N THR A 95 13.40 43.99 -14.60
CA THR A 95 12.84 42.72 -15.08
C THR A 95 13.96 41.75 -15.42
N ILE A 96 13.98 40.60 -14.75
CA ILE A 96 14.89 39.49 -15.04
C ILE A 96 14.08 38.41 -15.77
N ILE A 97 14.63 37.91 -16.87
CA ILE A 97 14.08 36.78 -17.61
C ILE A 97 14.65 35.52 -16.97
N ILE A 98 13.78 34.58 -16.62
CA ILE A 98 14.16 33.27 -16.09
C ILE A 98 13.77 32.15 -17.04
N ASP A 99 14.67 31.18 -17.20
CA ASP A 99 14.47 30.01 -18.04
C ASP A 99 14.46 28.70 -17.24
N VAL A 100 14.36 27.57 -17.96
CA VAL A 100 14.28 26.22 -17.37
C VAL A 100 15.43 25.95 -16.39
N ALA A 101 16.64 26.43 -16.67
CA ALA A 101 17.80 26.21 -15.81
C ALA A 101 17.73 27.03 -14.52
N ASP A 102 17.01 28.14 -14.52
CA ASP A 102 16.86 29.00 -13.34
C ASP A 102 15.80 28.48 -12.36
N TYR A 103 14.70 27.92 -12.88
CA TYR A 103 13.56 27.52 -12.04
C TYR A 103 13.41 26.01 -11.79
N ILE A 104 14.15 25.14 -12.48
CA ILE A 104 14.16 23.69 -12.20
C ILE A 104 15.38 23.30 -11.37
N ILE A 105 15.16 22.89 -10.11
CA ILE A 105 16.25 22.62 -9.15
C ILE A 105 15.90 21.41 -8.26
N PRO A 106 16.67 20.31 -8.28
CA PRO A 106 17.75 20.03 -9.22
C PRO A 106 17.20 19.73 -10.63
N PRO A 107 18.00 19.87 -11.69
CA PRO A 107 17.57 19.58 -13.06
C PRO A 107 17.29 18.09 -13.31
N SER A 108 17.73 17.21 -12.41
CA SER A 108 17.52 15.77 -12.49
C SER A 108 17.15 15.22 -11.11
N GLU A 109 15.86 14.96 -10.91
CA GLU A 109 15.31 14.25 -9.76
C GLU A 109 14.53 13.03 -10.26
N ASN A 110 14.67 11.89 -9.57
CA ASN A 110 13.96 10.67 -9.96
C ASN A 110 12.49 10.78 -9.55
N ASN A 111 11.58 10.54 -10.50
CA ASN A 111 10.13 10.56 -10.28
C ASN A 111 9.57 11.84 -9.64
N ALA A 112 10.32 12.94 -9.67
CA ALA A 112 9.85 14.21 -9.18
C ALA A 112 10.53 15.36 -9.92
N ILE A 113 9.93 16.54 -9.82
CA ILE A 113 10.55 17.79 -10.28
C ILE A 113 10.10 18.92 -9.37
N PHE A 114 11.02 19.82 -9.06
CA PHE A 114 10.70 21.05 -8.36
C PHE A 114 10.73 22.22 -9.33
N ILE A 115 9.67 23.03 -9.29
CA ILE A 115 9.50 24.26 -10.07
C ILE A 115 9.49 25.42 -9.09
N LYS A 116 10.57 26.20 -9.09
CA LYS A 116 10.72 27.41 -8.29
C LYS A 116 9.73 28.47 -8.78
N THR A 117 8.77 28.82 -7.93
CA THR A 117 7.73 29.81 -8.23
C THR A 117 7.99 31.14 -7.53
N ASN A 118 8.75 31.12 -6.43
CA ASN A 118 9.14 32.30 -5.69
C ASN A 118 10.48 32.06 -4.99
N PHE A 119 11.24 33.11 -4.71
CA PHE A 119 12.53 32.97 -4.05
C PHE A 119 12.95 34.25 -3.35
N ILE A 120 13.82 34.09 -2.35
CA ILE A 120 14.50 35.19 -1.67
C ILE A 120 16.01 34.94 -1.81
N GLN A 121 16.73 35.96 -2.25
CA GLN A 121 18.17 35.93 -2.43
C GLN A 121 18.85 36.85 -1.43
N THR A 122 19.94 36.36 -0.85
CA THR A 122 20.80 37.14 0.03
C THR A 122 22.25 36.94 -0.43
N ASP A 123 22.87 38.01 -0.87
CA ASP A 123 24.29 38.04 -1.20
C ASP A 123 25.09 38.05 0.11
N GLN A 124 25.99 37.09 0.26
CA GLN A 124 26.73 36.88 1.49
C GLN A 124 28.23 36.77 1.25
N THR A 125 29.00 37.25 2.22
CA THR A 125 30.46 37.12 2.31
C THR A 125 30.85 36.52 3.66
N ARG A 126 32.06 35.99 3.77
CA ARG A 126 32.59 35.52 5.06
C ARG A 126 33.09 36.70 5.89
N SER A 127 32.31 37.10 6.89
CA SER A 127 32.68 38.17 7.82
C SER A 127 32.01 37.97 9.19
N THR A 128 32.08 38.99 10.04
CA THR A 128 31.26 39.10 11.24
C THR A 128 30.15 40.13 11.02
N CYS A 129 28.97 39.88 11.59
CA CYS A 129 27.81 40.77 11.50
C CYS A 129 26.81 40.50 12.63
N ALA A 130 25.85 41.41 12.82
CA ALA A 130 24.74 41.22 13.74
C ALA A 130 23.85 40.05 13.31
N GLU A 131 23.42 39.24 14.27
CA GLU A 131 22.46 38.15 14.05
C GLU A 131 21.06 38.67 13.67
N SER A 132 20.23 37.82 13.06
CA SER A 132 18.86 38.17 12.68
C SER A 132 17.96 38.41 13.90
N ILE A 133 17.10 39.42 13.83
CA ILE A 133 16.08 39.75 14.85
C ILE A 133 15.13 38.57 15.12
N LYS A 134 14.99 37.64 14.17
CA LYS A 134 14.14 36.44 14.32
C LYS A 134 14.68 35.45 15.34
N VAL A 135 15.99 35.47 15.60
CA VAL A 135 16.63 34.65 16.63
C VAL A 135 16.44 35.38 17.96
N LYS A 136 15.37 35.05 18.69
CA LYS A 136 15.01 35.71 19.96
C LYS A 136 16.13 35.59 21.00
N GLU A 137 16.89 34.51 20.94
CA GLU A 137 18.03 34.23 21.80
C GLU A 137 19.21 35.18 21.51
N ALA A 138 19.29 35.79 20.33
CA ALA A 138 20.39 36.69 19.96
C ALA A 138 20.23 38.12 20.48
N ILE A 139 19.09 38.46 21.09
CA ILE A 139 18.88 39.76 21.72
C ILE A 139 19.82 39.90 22.93
N CYS A 140 20.55 41.01 22.98
CA CYS A 140 21.54 41.32 24.01
C CYS A 140 21.43 42.77 24.48
N LYS A 141 21.89 43.04 25.70
CA LYS A 141 22.09 44.39 26.25
C LYS A 141 23.57 44.70 26.46
N ASN A 142 24.36 43.68 26.73
CA ASN A 142 25.80 43.75 26.89
C ASN A 142 26.48 42.52 26.27
N ASP A 143 27.82 42.56 26.17
CA ASP A 143 28.63 41.49 25.59
C ASP A 143 28.51 40.16 26.36
N ASN A 144 28.29 40.20 27.67
CA ASN A 144 28.15 39.01 28.50
C ASN A 144 26.93 38.15 28.11
N ASP A 145 25.87 38.77 27.58
CA ASP A 145 24.69 38.07 27.08
C ASP A 145 25.00 37.18 25.86
N CYS A 146 26.12 37.40 25.17
CA CYS A 146 26.50 36.68 23.95
C CYS A 146 27.56 35.60 24.18
N PHE A 147 28.21 35.54 25.35
CA PHE A 147 29.34 34.65 25.61
C PHE A 147 28.94 33.20 25.94
N ASN A 148 27.77 33.00 26.56
CA ASN A 148 27.39 31.72 27.19
C ASN A 148 26.04 31.14 26.75
N LYS A 149 25.50 31.54 25.59
CA LYS A 149 24.25 30.93 25.11
C LYS A 149 24.52 29.62 24.38
N THR A 150 23.64 28.66 24.61
CA THR A 150 23.66 27.36 23.95
C THR A 150 23.42 27.52 22.46
N PHE A 151 24.18 26.77 21.65
CA PHE A 151 24.03 26.78 20.20
C PHE A 151 22.65 26.21 19.84
N SER A 152 21.76 27.07 19.33
CA SER A 152 20.46 26.69 18.78
C SER A 152 20.61 26.38 17.28
N PRO A 153 19.91 25.37 16.74
CA PRO A 153 19.88 25.10 15.31
C PRO A 153 19.40 26.27 14.43
N LYS A 154 18.80 27.31 15.02
CA LYS A 154 18.30 28.51 14.33
C LYS A 154 19.35 29.60 14.12
N MET A 155 20.57 29.42 14.64
CA MET A 155 21.65 30.41 14.55
C MET A 155 22.32 30.38 13.18
N ASN A 156 22.70 31.55 12.65
CA ASN A 156 23.33 31.67 11.32
C ASN A 156 24.85 31.43 11.35
N GLY A 157 25.45 31.47 12.53
CA GLY A 157 26.87 31.15 12.73
C GLY A 157 27.25 31.13 14.20
N ARG A 158 28.57 31.15 14.47
CA ARG A 158 29.08 31.10 15.85
C ARG A 158 29.24 32.50 16.40
N TRP A 159 28.68 32.76 17.58
CA TRP A 159 28.76 34.07 18.21
C TRP A 159 30.19 34.39 18.65
N THR A 160 30.59 35.66 18.46
CA THR A 160 31.91 36.17 18.82
C THR A 160 31.98 36.59 20.29
N GLY A 161 30.83 36.75 20.94
CA GLY A 161 30.71 37.27 22.30
C GLY A 161 30.51 38.78 22.39
N ARG A 162 30.41 39.49 21.25
CA ARG A 162 30.11 40.94 21.22
C ARG A 162 28.62 41.22 20.99
N CYS A 163 28.10 42.26 21.65
CA CYS A 163 26.75 42.76 21.45
C CYS A 163 26.78 44.04 20.61
N LEU A 164 26.17 43.99 19.41
CA LEU A 164 26.05 45.16 18.54
C LEU A 164 24.77 45.91 18.91
N LEU A 165 24.92 47.04 19.61
CA LEU A 165 23.80 47.93 19.95
C LEU A 165 23.32 48.65 18.69
N SER A 166 22.04 48.50 18.34
CA SER A 166 21.46 49.21 17.19
C SER A 166 21.34 50.70 17.50
N PRO A 167 21.88 51.60 16.66
CA PRO A 167 21.67 53.05 16.79
C PRO A 167 20.24 53.48 16.43
N ASP A 168 19.51 52.66 15.67
CA ASP A 168 18.09 52.88 15.36
C ASP A 168 17.20 52.31 16.47
N THR A 169 16.64 53.20 17.28
CA THR A 169 15.72 52.94 18.41
C THR A 169 14.37 52.35 18.01
N ASN A 170 14.24 51.78 16.80
CA ASN A 170 12.99 51.27 16.25
C ASN A 170 13.01 49.76 15.93
N ALA A 171 14.16 49.08 15.97
CA ALA A 171 14.27 47.69 15.52
C ALA A 171 13.83 46.63 16.55
N VAL A 172 13.82 46.94 17.85
CA VAL A 172 13.28 46.04 18.89
C VAL A 172 12.62 46.86 20.02
N ASN A 173 11.51 47.52 19.70
CA ASN A 173 10.66 48.15 20.73
C ASN A 173 9.86 47.07 21.47
N LYS A 174 10.50 46.39 22.44
CA LYS A 174 9.76 45.57 23.41
C LYS A 174 9.29 46.48 24.54
N THR A 175 8.10 47.06 24.37
CA THR A 175 7.44 47.88 25.39
C THR A 175 7.08 47.00 26.59
N THR A 176 7.98 46.94 27.56
CA THR A 176 7.69 46.41 28.88
C THR A 176 8.22 47.45 29.86
N ASN A 177 7.29 48.20 30.47
CA ASN A 177 7.50 49.10 31.60
C ASN A 177 8.46 50.29 31.37
N ASN A 178 8.01 51.30 30.59
CA ASN A 178 8.48 52.70 30.59
C ASN A 178 10.00 52.99 30.74
N THR A 179 10.87 52.07 30.32
CA THR A 179 12.32 52.26 30.29
C THR A 179 12.84 51.78 28.93
N LYS A 180 13.20 52.73 28.06
CA LYS A 180 13.83 52.45 26.76
C LYS A 180 15.27 52.00 27.01
N THR A 181 15.47 50.70 27.23
CA THR A 181 16.83 50.14 27.23
C THR A 181 17.23 49.87 25.77
N PRO A 182 18.39 50.35 25.30
CA PRO A 182 18.87 50.04 23.97
C PRO A 182 19.07 48.52 23.88
N THR A 183 18.41 47.89 22.92
CA THR A 183 18.48 46.46 22.67
C THR A 183 19.37 46.24 21.46
N GLY A 184 20.41 45.43 21.64
CA GLY A 184 21.34 45.04 20.59
C GLY A 184 21.13 43.60 20.13
N LEU A 185 21.91 43.20 19.14
CA LEU A 185 21.96 41.84 18.61
C LEU A 185 23.38 41.30 18.75
N CYS A 186 23.50 40.03 19.14
CA CYS A 186 24.79 39.37 19.23
C CYS A 186 25.46 39.31 17.85
N GLU A 187 26.76 39.57 17.83
CA GLU A 187 27.58 39.39 16.63
C GLU A 187 27.93 37.92 16.43
N TYR A 188 27.83 37.44 15.19
CA TYR A 188 28.27 36.11 14.80
C TYR A 188 29.31 36.16 13.68
N ALA A 189 30.19 35.16 13.66
CA ALA A 189 31.11 34.88 12.57
C ALA A 189 30.51 33.81 11.65
N GLY A 190 30.41 34.11 10.37
CA GLY A 190 29.79 33.22 9.39
C GLY A 190 29.56 33.89 8.04
N TRP A 191 28.47 33.49 7.38
CA TRP A 191 28.01 34.15 6.16
C TRP A 191 27.16 35.35 6.51
N CYS A 192 27.59 36.52 6.06
CA CYS A 192 27.03 37.82 6.41
C CYS A 192 26.66 38.62 5.16
N PRO A 193 25.58 39.42 5.17
CA PRO A 193 24.57 39.56 6.24
C PRO A 193 23.75 38.26 6.49
N PRO A 194 23.01 38.16 7.62
CA PRO A 194 22.11 37.03 7.86
C PRO A 194 21.05 36.92 6.76
N GLU A 195 20.48 35.73 6.60
CA GLU A 195 19.42 35.48 5.62
C GLU A 195 18.25 36.45 5.79
N ASP A 196 17.83 37.04 4.67
CA ASP A 196 16.57 37.77 4.63
C ASP A 196 15.41 36.78 4.60
N ASP A 197 14.75 36.63 5.74
CA ASP A 197 13.65 35.69 5.90
C ASP A 197 12.29 36.42 5.81
N GLN A 198 12.23 37.57 5.13
CA GLN A 198 10.96 38.24 4.85
C GLN A 198 9.94 37.30 4.18
N SER A 199 8.65 37.62 4.33
CA SER A 199 7.61 36.87 3.63
C SER A 199 7.84 36.98 2.12
N PRO A 200 7.83 35.87 1.37
CA PRO A 200 8.05 35.91 -0.07
C PRO A 200 7.04 36.85 -0.74
N THR A 201 7.50 37.60 -1.74
CA THR A 201 6.70 38.62 -2.46
C THR A 201 5.78 37.94 -3.48
N MET A 202 5.46 38.59 -4.59
CA MET A 202 4.60 38.00 -5.63
C MET A 202 5.34 36.86 -6.35
N PRO A 203 4.69 35.70 -6.56
CA PRO A 203 5.28 34.61 -7.31
C PRO A 203 5.38 34.95 -8.81
N VAL A 204 6.19 34.17 -9.53
CA VAL A 204 6.32 34.23 -11.00
C VAL A 204 4.98 33.84 -11.64
N GLN A 205 4.26 34.82 -12.18
CA GLN A 205 2.91 34.64 -12.70
C GLN A 205 2.89 33.71 -13.94
N GLU A 206 3.94 33.75 -14.76
CA GLU A 206 4.04 32.94 -15.97
C GLU A 206 4.19 31.44 -15.70
N THR A 207 4.46 31.05 -14.45
CA THR A 207 4.59 29.63 -14.06
C THR A 207 3.38 28.82 -14.50
N LEU A 208 2.17 29.39 -14.42
CA LEU A 208 0.93 28.72 -14.84
C LEU A 208 0.91 28.41 -16.34
N ASN A 209 1.61 29.19 -17.16
CA ASN A 209 1.70 28.99 -18.61
C ASN A 209 2.79 27.98 -19.01
N PHE A 210 3.58 27.48 -18.05
CA PHE A 210 4.59 26.48 -18.34
C PHE A 210 3.95 25.15 -18.72
N THR A 211 4.70 24.36 -19.49
CA THR A 211 4.28 23.02 -19.92
C THR A 211 5.25 21.97 -19.42
N ILE A 212 4.72 20.84 -18.95
CA ILE A 212 5.48 19.66 -18.54
C ILE A 212 5.23 18.56 -19.54
N PHE A 213 6.30 18.03 -20.11
CA PHE A 213 6.26 16.80 -20.86
C PHE A 213 6.67 15.62 -19.97
N ILE A 214 5.75 14.68 -19.77
CA ILE A 214 5.96 13.47 -18.99
C ILE A 214 6.32 12.32 -19.93
N LYS A 215 7.56 11.84 -19.89
CA LYS A 215 7.95 10.61 -20.58
C LYS A 215 7.88 9.47 -19.59
N ASN A 216 6.99 8.52 -19.82
CA ASN A 216 6.87 7.33 -18.98
C ASN A 216 7.07 6.07 -19.83
N PHE A 217 8.02 5.25 -19.40
CA PHE A 217 8.27 3.91 -19.90
C PHE A 217 7.89 2.91 -18.82
N ILE A 218 7.18 1.85 -19.21
CA ILE A 218 6.76 0.80 -18.31
C ILE A 218 7.13 -0.57 -18.85
N GLU A 219 7.34 -1.51 -17.94
CA GLU A 219 7.50 -2.92 -18.22
C GLU A 219 6.68 -3.71 -17.21
N PHE A 220 5.92 -4.69 -17.71
CA PHE A 220 5.30 -5.72 -16.89
C PHE A 220 6.22 -6.94 -16.86
N PRO A 221 7.09 -7.12 -15.83
CA PRO A 221 8.16 -8.11 -15.87
C PRO A 221 7.63 -9.55 -15.92
N ALA A 222 6.48 -9.79 -15.28
CA ALA A 222 5.79 -11.08 -15.29
C ALA A 222 5.42 -11.56 -16.71
N PHE A 223 5.21 -10.63 -17.64
CA PHE A 223 4.84 -10.93 -19.03
C PHE A 223 5.93 -10.51 -20.05
N ARG A 224 7.00 -9.84 -19.59
CA ARG A 224 8.08 -9.26 -20.41
C ARG A 224 7.56 -8.33 -21.52
N VAL A 225 6.52 -7.55 -21.20
CA VAL A 225 5.91 -6.59 -22.12
C VAL A 225 6.35 -5.19 -21.73
N LYS A 226 6.95 -4.46 -22.67
CA LYS A 226 7.36 -3.06 -22.52
C LYS A 226 6.37 -2.15 -23.25
N HIS A 227 6.06 -1.01 -22.64
CA HIS A 227 5.20 -0.01 -23.23
C HIS A 227 5.58 1.42 -22.81
N LYS A 228 4.97 2.42 -23.42
CA LYS A 228 5.27 3.84 -23.20
C LYS A 228 4.00 4.67 -23.35
N ASN A 229 3.91 5.78 -22.62
CA ASN A 229 2.75 6.68 -22.70
C ASN A 229 2.68 7.50 -24.00
N MET A 230 3.77 7.58 -24.74
CA MET A 230 3.85 8.32 -25.99
C MET A 230 3.26 7.50 -27.14
N ALA A 231 2.02 7.80 -27.53
CA ALA A 231 1.39 7.20 -28.70
C ALA A 231 2.10 7.63 -30.00
N ASP A 232 2.32 6.68 -30.91
CA ASP A 232 3.03 6.95 -32.17
C ASP A 232 2.19 7.79 -33.17
N GLU A 233 0.87 7.80 -33.02
CA GLU A 233 -0.10 8.49 -33.90
C GLU A 233 -0.38 9.95 -33.48
N LEU A 234 0.31 10.44 -32.44
CA LEU A 234 0.06 11.76 -31.87
C LEU A 234 0.61 12.89 -32.76
N LYS A 235 -0.26 13.76 -33.29
CA LYS A 235 0.14 14.98 -34.02
C LYS A 235 0.72 16.01 -33.05
N LYS A 236 1.90 16.55 -33.36
CA LYS A 236 2.52 17.66 -32.61
C LYS A 236 2.17 18.99 -33.28
N PRO A 237 1.94 20.09 -32.51
CA PRO A 237 1.90 20.18 -31.05
C PRO A 237 0.57 19.67 -30.46
N CYS A 238 0.61 19.11 -29.24
CA CYS A 238 -0.58 18.75 -28.47
C CYS A 238 -0.45 19.25 -27.03
N ILE A 239 -1.59 19.49 -26.38
CA ILE A 239 -1.70 19.75 -24.95
C ILE A 239 -2.79 18.82 -24.42
N PHE A 240 -2.56 18.22 -23.26
CA PHE A 240 -3.50 17.32 -22.60
C PHE A 240 -4.83 18.01 -22.34
N HIS A 241 -5.91 17.30 -22.63
CA HIS A 241 -7.27 17.70 -22.26
C HIS A 241 -8.09 16.44 -21.99
N PRO A 242 -8.88 16.37 -20.90
CA PRO A 242 -9.56 15.14 -20.50
C PRO A 242 -10.50 14.54 -21.56
N GLN A 243 -11.17 15.38 -22.36
CA GLN A 243 -12.11 14.96 -23.41
C GLN A 243 -11.50 14.95 -24.82
N HIS A 244 -10.76 16.00 -25.21
CA HIS A 244 -10.30 16.16 -26.59
C HIS A 244 -8.96 15.47 -26.88
N HIS A 245 -8.05 15.44 -25.91
CA HIS A 245 -6.66 15.00 -26.10
C HIS A 245 -6.13 14.21 -24.88
N LYS A 246 -6.86 13.17 -24.46
CA LYS A 246 -6.51 12.34 -23.28
C LYS A 246 -5.15 11.63 -23.42
N ASP A 247 -4.72 11.34 -24.65
CA ASP A 247 -3.46 10.62 -24.90
C ASP A 247 -2.22 11.53 -24.93
N CYS A 248 -2.38 12.86 -24.83
CA CYS A 248 -1.24 13.78 -24.94
C CYS A 248 -0.44 13.82 -23.62
N PRO A 249 0.88 13.56 -23.64
CA PRO A 249 1.71 13.55 -22.43
C PRO A 249 2.24 14.94 -22.01
N ILE A 250 1.71 16.02 -22.58
CA ILE A 250 2.14 17.40 -22.33
C ILE A 250 1.05 18.13 -21.56
N PHE A 251 1.35 18.54 -20.33
CA PHE A 251 0.40 19.16 -19.40
C PHE A 251 0.76 20.62 -19.18
N SER A 252 -0.22 21.50 -19.11
CA SER A 252 -0.03 22.86 -18.61
C SER A 252 -0.03 22.86 -17.08
N ILE A 253 0.85 23.64 -16.45
CA ILE A 253 0.83 23.81 -15.00
C ILE A 253 -0.52 24.35 -14.52
N ASN A 254 -1.12 25.28 -15.28
CA ASN A 254 -2.45 25.81 -14.97
C ASN A 254 -3.50 24.68 -14.88
N TYR A 255 -3.48 23.74 -15.82
CA TYR A 255 -4.39 22.60 -15.79
C TYR A 255 -4.19 21.74 -14.54
N ILE A 256 -2.94 21.35 -14.26
CA ILE A 256 -2.60 20.56 -13.07
C ILE A 256 -3.08 21.26 -11.79
N MET A 257 -2.78 22.55 -11.65
CA MET A 257 -3.16 23.30 -10.45
C MET A 257 -4.68 23.43 -10.28
N ASN A 258 -5.44 23.60 -11.38
CA ASN A 258 -6.91 23.65 -11.33
C ASN A 258 -7.53 22.31 -10.90
N GLU A 259 -6.94 21.18 -11.32
CA GLU A 259 -7.42 19.83 -10.93
C GLU A 259 -7.09 19.52 -9.47
N VAL A 260 -5.94 19.99 -8.99
CA VAL A 260 -5.45 19.72 -7.62
C VAL A 260 -6.23 20.51 -6.57
N GLU A 261 -6.54 21.78 -6.84
CA GLU A 261 -7.16 22.68 -5.88
C GLU A 261 -8.14 23.61 -6.58
N THR A 262 -9.41 23.52 -6.19
CA THR A 262 -10.47 24.35 -6.78
C THR A 262 -10.45 25.77 -6.22
N ASN A 263 -9.96 25.96 -5.00
CA ASN A 263 -9.90 27.26 -4.34
C ASN A 263 -8.74 28.12 -4.87
N ILE A 264 -9.07 29.25 -5.49
CA ILE A 264 -8.11 30.21 -6.06
C ILE A 264 -7.13 30.73 -5.00
N THR A 265 -7.61 30.97 -3.77
CA THR A 265 -6.78 31.50 -2.68
C THR A 265 -5.71 30.49 -2.27
N GLU A 266 -6.08 29.22 -2.10
CA GLU A 266 -5.14 28.15 -1.77
C GLU A 266 -4.11 27.96 -2.88
N ARG A 267 -4.52 27.97 -4.16
CA ARG A 267 -3.58 27.91 -5.29
C ARG A 267 -2.57 29.05 -5.30
N ASN A 268 -3.02 30.27 -5.05
CA ASN A 268 -2.12 31.43 -4.96
C ASN A 268 -1.14 31.29 -3.79
N LEU A 269 -1.58 30.72 -2.67
CA LEU A 269 -0.70 30.41 -1.54
C LEU A 269 0.30 29.30 -1.87
N MET A 270 -0.10 28.26 -2.61
CA MET A 270 0.82 27.22 -3.11
C MET A 270 1.89 27.80 -4.04
N LEU A 271 1.54 28.75 -4.91
CA LEU A 271 2.53 29.44 -5.75
C LEU A 271 3.45 30.36 -4.93
N ARG A 272 2.96 30.94 -3.83
CA ARG A 272 3.73 31.88 -3.00
C ARG A 272 4.65 31.19 -2.00
N TYR A 273 4.15 30.19 -1.27
CA TYR A 273 4.84 29.49 -0.19
C TYR A 273 5.30 28.08 -0.57
N GLY A 274 4.95 27.62 -1.78
CA GLY A 274 5.22 26.28 -2.27
C GLY A 274 4.12 25.28 -1.90
N GLY A 275 4.13 24.13 -2.57
CA GLY A 275 3.17 23.04 -2.34
C GLY A 275 3.68 21.74 -2.94
N ILE A 276 3.08 20.61 -2.54
CA ILE A 276 3.47 19.29 -3.02
C ILE A 276 2.28 18.68 -3.76
N VAL A 277 2.50 18.31 -5.01
CA VAL A 277 1.47 17.76 -5.89
C VAL A 277 1.88 16.36 -6.31
N CYS A 278 0.97 15.39 -6.20
CA CYS A 278 1.09 14.06 -6.76
C CYS A 278 0.47 14.04 -8.17
N ILE A 279 1.20 13.50 -9.14
CA ILE A 279 0.70 13.10 -10.45
C ILE A 279 0.74 11.58 -10.49
N LYS A 280 -0.43 10.95 -10.43
CA LYS A 280 -0.54 9.50 -10.47
C LYS A 280 -0.84 9.06 -11.90
N ILE A 281 -0.08 8.07 -12.37
CA ILE A 281 -0.18 7.47 -13.70
C ILE A 281 -0.56 5.99 -13.52
N ASP A 282 -1.82 5.67 -13.80
CA ASP A 282 -2.37 4.32 -13.62
C ASP A 282 -2.43 3.59 -14.97
N TRP A 283 -1.92 2.36 -14.99
CA TRP A 283 -1.92 1.48 -16.15
C TRP A 283 -2.74 0.21 -15.90
N ASP A 284 -4.02 0.18 -16.29
CA ASP A 284 -4.82 -1.06 -16.29
C ASP A 284 -4.89 -1.64 -17.70
N CYS A 285 -4.14 -2.74 -17.91
CA CYS A 285 -3.86 -3.26 -19.23
C CYS A 285 -4.28 -4.71 -19.40
N ASN A 286 -5.18 -4.94 -20.35
CA ASN A 286 -5.51 -6.28 -20.83
C ASN A 286 -4.57 -6.65 -21.99
N LEU A 287 -3.58 -7.49 -21.71
CA LEU A 287 -2.55 -7.93 -22.66
C LEU A 287 -3.04 -9.01 -23.65
N ASP A 288 -4.29 -9.47 -23.54
CA ASP A 288 -4.91 -10.32 -24.56
C ASP A 288 -5.36 -9.52 -25.77
N ARG A 289 -5.52 -8.20 -25.60
CA ARG A 289 -5.83 -7.26 -26.67
C ARG A 289 -4.53 -6.61 -27.19
N ASN A 290 -4.66 -5.81 -28.24
CA ASN A 290 -3.53 -5.05 -28.75
C ASN A 290 -2.99 -4.10 -27.67
N ILE A 291 -1.68 -4.12 -27.44
CA ILE A 291 -0.98 -3.28 -26.47
C ILE A 291 -1.25 -1.78 -26.69
N LYS A 292 -1.57 -1.34 -27.92
CA LYS A 292 -1.92 0.06 -28.20
C LYS A 292 -3.19 0.56 -27.48
N LEU A 293 -4.06 -0.36 -27.02
CA LEU A 293 -5.28 -0.04 -26.26
C LEU A 293 -4.99 0.15 -24.76
N CYS A 294 -3.84 -0.33 -24.28
CA CYS A 294 -3.34 -0.08 -22.93
C CYS A 294 -2.85 1.37 -22.88
N LYS A 295 -3.63 2.24 -22.22
CA LYS A 295 -3.38 3.67 -22.15
C LYS A 295 -3.30 4.09 -20.69
N PRO A 296 -2.45 5.08 -20.35
CA PRO A 296 -2.35 5.57 -18.99
C PRO A 296 -3.55 6.44 -18.62
N GLU A 297 -3.96 6.37 -17.37
CA GLU A 297 -4.87 7.31 -16.75
C GLU A 297 -4.09 8.23 -15.81
N TYR A 298 -4.30 9.54 -15.97
CA TYR A 298 -3.63 10.57 -15.17
C TYR A 298 -4.60 11.11 -14.13
N SER A 299 -4.15 11.19 -12.89
CA SER A 299 -4.86 11.85 -11.80
C SER A 299 -3.91 12.78 -11.03
N PHE A 300 -4.46 13.83 -10.44
CA PHE A 300 -3.69 14.89 -9.77
C PHE A 300 -4.25 15.09 -8.38
N ALA A 301 -3.38 15.19 -7.38
CA ALA A 301 -3.78 15.38 -5.99
C ALA A 301 -2.77 16.25 -5.24
N ARG A 302 -3.23 16.99 -4.23
CA ARG A 302 -2.37 17.72 -3.29
C ARG A 302 -1.90 16.76 -2.21
N LEU A 303 -0.61 16.77 -1.87
CA LEU A 303 -0.04 15.93 -0.80
C LEU A 303 0.23 16.71 0.49
N ASP A 304 0.47 18.02 0.41
CA ASP A 304 0.69 18.87 1.57
C ASP A 304 -0.62 19.32 2.22
N VAL A 305 -0.56 19.63 3.51
CA VAL A 305 -1.71 20.12 4.28
C VAL A 305 -2.11 21.52 3.77
N PRO A 306 -3.41 21.77 3.50
CA PRO A 306 -3.89 23.08 3.10
C PRO A 306 -3.54 24.21 4.06
N PHE A 307 -3.42 25.43 3.54
CA PHE A 307 -2.95 26.58 4.34
C PHE A 307 -3.94 27.04 5.41
N HIS A 308 -5.24 26.79 5.21
CA HIS A 308 -6.27 27.08 6.20
C HIS A 308 -6.21 26.15 7.43
N GLU A 309 -5.63 24.96 7.31
CA GLU A 309 -5.47 24.01 8.41
C GLU A 309 -4.14 24.22 9.13
N LYS A 310 -4.06 25.24 10.01
CA LYS A 310 -2.88 25.66 10.82
C LYS A 310 -1.76 24.60 10.92
N PRO A 311 -0.85 24.51 9.93
CA PRO A 311 0.11 23.42 9.88
C PRO A 311 1.35 23.76 10.72
N PHE A 312 2.09 22.73 11.16
CA PHE A 312 3.37 22.94 11.83
C PHE A 312 4.39 23.63 10.92
N SER A 313 4.35 23.32 9.62
CA SER A 313 5.12 23.97 8.57
C SER A 313 4.23 24.10 7.33
N ALA A 314 4.04 25.34 6.86
CA ALA A 314 3.19 25.63 5.71
C ALA A 314 4.02 25.66 4.42
N GLY A 315 3.50 25.05 3.35
CA GLY A 315 4.08 25.05 2.02
C GLY A 315 5.34 24.19 1.88
N PHE A 316 6.13 24.46 0.82
CA PHE A 316 7.35 23.71 0.51
C PHE A 316 8.48 24.66 0.09
N ASN A 317 9.58 24.62 0.84
CA ASN A 317 10.75 25.45 0.58
C ASN A 317 12.05 24.75 0.96
N PHE A 318 13.14 25.14 0.31
CA PHE A 318 14.50 24.72 0.67
C PHE A 318 15.50 25.82 0.34
N ARG A 319 16.74 25.65 0.82
CA ARG A 319 17.83 26.60 0.62
C ARG A 319 18.95 25.94 -0.18
N TYR A 320 19.55 26.71 -1.08
CA TYR A 320 20.78 26.35 -1.76
C TYR A 320 21.66 27.58 -1.92
N ALA A 321 22.95 27.39 -2.16
CA ALA A 321 23.90 28.49 -2.31
C ALA A 321 24.72 28.34 -3.58
N SER A 322 24.91 29.46 -4.28
CA SER A 322 25.83 29.55 -5.41
C SER A 322 27.10 30.26 -4.95
N HIS A 323 28.21 29.53 -4.90
CA HIS A 323 29.49 30.03 -4.40
C HIS A 323 30.32 30.64 -5.54
N TRP A 324 30.96 31.77 -5.26
CA TRP A 324 31.89 32.42 -6.17
C TRP A 324 33.00 33.12 -5.39
N LYS A 325 34.10 33.48 -6.06
CA LYS A 325 35.27 34.06 -5.43
C LYS A 325 35.71 35.31 -6.17
N TYR A 326 35.97 36.38 -5.44
CA TYR A 326 36.45 37.64 -6.01
C TYR A 326 37.50 38.26 -5.09
N ASN A 327 38.63 38.65 -5.66
CA ASN A 327 39.76 39.23 -4.95
C ASN A 327 40.17 38.46 -3.68
N ARG A 328 40.31 37.13 -3.79
CA ARG A 328 40.61 36.19 -2.68
C ARG A 328 39.54 36.07 -1.58
N THR A 329 38.46 36.84 -1.65
CA THR A 329 37.31 36.76 -0.74
C THR A 329 36.27 35.80 -1.29
N ASP A 330 35.76 34.93 -0.41
CA ASP A 330 34.72 33.96 -0.75
C ASP A 330 33.33 34.60 -0.58
N PHE A 331 32.54 34.54 -1.65
CA PHE A 331 31.16 35.03 -1.68
C PHE A 331 30.19 33.88 -1.97
N ARG A 332 28.93 34.07 -1.59
CA ARG A 332 27.85 33.21 -2.03
C ARG A 332 26.56 33.98 -2.22
N VAL A 333 25.73 33.52 -3.12
CA VAL A 333 24.32 33.92 -3.19
C VAL A 333 23.51 32.82 -2.53
N LEU A 334 23.00 33.08 -1.33
CA LEU A 334 22.06 32.18 -0.65
C LEU A 334 20.68 32.39 -1.27
N THR A 335 20.07 31.32 -1.78
CA THR A 335 18.71 31.36 -2.31
C THR A 335 17.82 30.47 -1.47
N LYS A 336 16.79 31.06 -0.87
CA LYS A 336 15.65 30.34 -0.30
C LYS A 336 14.57 30.23 -1.38
N ALA A 337 14.35 29.04 -1.89
CA ALA A 337 13.40 28.77 -2.97
C ALA A 337 12.08 28.23 -2.41
N PHE A 338 10.98 28.78 -2.90
CA PHE A 338 9.62 28.32 -2.70
C PHE A 338 9.07 27.86 -4.05
N GLY A 339 8.30 26.78 -4.05
CA GLY A 339 7.88 26.21 -5.32
C GLY A 339 7.00 25.00 -5.22
N LEU A 340 6.56 24.56 -6.39
CA LEU A 340 5.77 23.35 -6.54
C LEU A 340 6.73 22.17 -6.68
N ARG A 341 6.61 21.18 -5.79
CA ARG A 341 7.25 19.88 -5.96
C ARG A 341 6.22 18.91 -6.52
N LEU A 342 6.43 18.50 -7.76
CA LEU A 342 5.56 17.54 -8.44
C LEU A 342 6.18 16.16 -8.33
N VAL A 343 5.50 15.25 -7.66
CA VAL A 343 5.91 13.86 -7.43
C VAL A 343 5.08 12.97 -8.35
N ILE A 344 5.72 12.03 -9.03
CA ILE A 344 5.07 11.10 -9.96
C ILE A 344 5.02 9.72 -9.36
N THR A 345 3.80 9.22 -9.22
CA THR A 345 3.52 7.86 -8.76
C THR A 345 2.98 7.06 -9.93
N ILE A 346 3.54 5.87 -10.17
CA ILE A 346 3.06 4.97 -11.23
C ILE A 346 2.49 3.72 -10.59
N SER A 347 1.24 3.40 -10.90
CA SER A 347 0.64 2.10 -10.58
C SER A 347 0.30 1.38 -11.87
N GLY A 348 0.24 0.05 -11.80
CA GLY A 348 -0.14 -0.73 -12.96
C GLY A 348 -0.62 -2.11 -12.61
N LYS A 349 -1.63 -2.56 -13.35
CA LYS A 349 -2.18 -3.90 -13.33
C LYS A 349 -2.22 -4.41 -14.77
N ALA A 350 -1.61 -5.56 -15.01
CA ALA A 350 -1.71 -6.24 -16.29
C ALA A 350 -2.29 -7.64 -16.14
N GLY A 351 -3.21 -7.98 -17.05
CA GLY A 351 -3.77 -9.32 -17.18
C GLY A 351 -3.41 -9.93 -18.53
N LYS A 352 -2.96 -11.18 -18.54
CA LYS A 352 -2.74 -11.98 -19.75
C LYS A 352 -3.31 -13.38 -19.57
N PHE A 353 -3.91 -13.93 -20.61
CA PHE A 353 -4.44 -15.29 -20.66
C PHE A 353 -3.40 -16.30 -20.18
N ASP A 354 -3.82 -17.16 -19.26
CA ASP A 354 -2.99 -18.20 -18.69
C ASP A 354 -3.81 -19.48 -18.55
N PHE A 355 -3.38 -20.53 -19.26
CA PHE A 355 -4.09 -21.80 -19.28
C PHE A 355 -4.19 -22.44 -17.89
N ILE A 356 -3.17 -22.30 -17.04
CA ILE A 356 -3.19 -22.86 -15.69
C ILE A 356 -4.26 -22.17 -14.85
N LYS A 357 -4.38 -20.83 -14.94
CA LYS A 357 -5.44 -20.08 -14.25
C LYS A 357 -6.84 -20.46 -14.74
N LEU A 358 -7.02 -20.63 -16.04
CA LEU A 358 -8.28 -21.12 -16.61
C LEU A 358 -8.65 -22.51 -16.06
N THR A 359 -7.73 -23.48 -16.09
CA THR A 359 -8.01 -24.85 -15.63
C THR A 359 -8.27 -24.90 -14.13
N LEU A 360 -7.49 -24.18 -13.31
CA LEU A 360 -7.70 -24.12 -11.86
C LEU A 360 -9.10 -23.58 -11.52
N ASN A 361 -9.48 -22.45 -12.12
CA ASN A 361 -10.78 -21.83 -11.86
C ASN A 361 -11.95 -22.66 -12.44
N THR A 362 -11.74 -23.35 -13.56
CA THR A 362 -12.72 -24.30 -14.09
C THR A 362 -12.88 -25.52 -13.17
N GLY A 363 -11.78 -26.03 -12.60
CA GLY A 363 -11.81 -27.11 -11.61
C GLY A 363 -12.57 -26.71 -10.35
N SER A 364 -12.33 -25.50 -9.83
CA SER A 364 -13.11 -24.93 -8.72
C SER A 364 -14.60 -24.81 -9.05
N LEU A 365 -14.95 -24.38 -10.26
CA LEU A 365 -16.34 -24.34 -10.72
C LEU A 365 -16.99 -25.73 -10.76
N VAL A 366 -16.29 -26.74 -11.25
CA VAL A 366 -16.78 -28.13 -11.26
C VAL A 366 -17.03 -28.62 -9.82
N GLY A 367 -16.13 -28.30 -8.89
CA GLY A 367 -16.32 -28.58 -7.47
C GLY A 367 -17.55 -27.88 -6.87
N LEU A 368 -17.80 -26.62 -7.26
CA LEU A 368 -18.94 -25.84 -6.78
C LEU A 368 -20.30 -26.44 -7.20
N PHE A 369 -20.37 -27.17 -8.34
CA PHE A 369 -21.60 -27.89 -8.70
C PHE A 369 -22.00 -28.98 -7.69
N GLY A 370 -21.05 -29.51 -6.90
CA GLY A 370 -21.34 -30.43 -5.80
C GLY A 370 -22.18 -29.81 -4.69
N LEU A 371 -22.18 -28.49 -4.54
CA LEU A 371 -23.05 -27.81 -3.60
C LEU A 371 -24.53 -27.90 -4.03
N ALA A 372 -24.80 -27.91 -5.33
CA ALA A 372 -26.15 -28.07 -5.85
C ALA A 372 -26.74 -29.44 -5.48
N THR A 373 -25.94 -30.51 -5.62
CA THR A 373 -26.37 -31.86 -5.22
C THR A 373 -26.58 -31.95 -3.72
N PHE A 374 -25.67 -31.38 -2.92
CA PHE A 374 -25.81 -31.36 -1.45
C PHE A 374 -27.10 -30.65 -0.98
N VAL A 375 -27.39 -29.47 -1.52
CA VAL A 375 -28.62 -28.72 -1.19
C VAL A 375 -29.86 -29.48 -1.64
N CYS A 376 -29.84 -30.07 -2.84
CA CYS A 376 -30.94 -30.89 -3.32
C CYS A 376 -31.16 -32.14 -2.47
N ASP A 377 -30.10 -32.78 -1.97
CA ASP A 377 -30.19 -33.96 -1.09
C ASP A 377 -30.82 -33.59 0.25
N ILE A 378 -30.47 -32.45 0.84
CA ILE A 378 -31.13 -31.96 2.06
C ILE A 378 -32.64 -31.76 1.82
N ILE A 379 -32.99 -31.08 0.73
CA ILE A 379 -34.40 -30.80 0.40
C ILE A 379 -35.16 -32.11 0.15
N LEU A 380 -34.54 -33.05 -0.56
CA LEU A 380 -35.16 -34.33 -0.89
C LEU A 380 -35.32 -35.25 0.33
N LEU A 381 -34.29 -35.37 1.17
CA LEU A 381 -34.25 -36.32 2.28
C LEU A 381 -34.92 -35.81 3.56
N HIS A 382 -34.98 -34.50 3.77
CA HIS A 382 -35.51 -33.93 5.02
C HIS A 382 -36.77 -33.09 4.83
N ILE A 383 -36.93 -32.39 3.70
CA ILE A 383 -38.02 -31.41 3.51
C ILE A 383 -39.17 -31.98 2.66
N SER A 384 -38.91 -32.99 1.83
CA SER A 384 -39.93 -33.52 0.92
C SER A 384 -41.06 -34.25 1.66
N LYS A 385 -42.29 -34.14 1.13
CA LYS A 385 -43.48 -34.84 1.66
C LYS A 385 -43.34 -36.37 1.67
N ARG A 386 -42.43 -36.92 0.87
CA ARG A 386 -42.13 -38.36 0.78
C ARG A 386 -40.71 -38.68 1.26
N ALA A 387 -40.14 -37.84 2.13
CA ALA A 387 -38.79 -37.96 2.65
C ALA A 387 -38.48 -39.34 3.24
N SER A 388 -39.42 -39.94 3.99
CA SER A 388 -39.25 -41.28 4.56
C SER A 388 -39.03 -42.37 3.51
N LEU A 389 -39.73 -42.30 2.37
CA LEU A 389 -39.53 -43.24 1.26
C LEU A 389 -38.16 -43.06 0.61
N TYR A 390 -37.72 -41.83 0.40
CA TYR A 390 -36.38 -41.58 -0.16
C TYR A 390 -35.27 -42.02 0.79
N ARG A 391 -35.41 -41.78 2.10
CA ARG A 391 -34.45 -42.22 3.12
C ARG A 391 -34.29 -43.75 3.14
N ASN A 392 -35.36 -44.51 2.99
CA ASN A 392 -35.30 -45.98 2.97
C ASN A 392 -34.61 -46.54 1.71
N HIS A 393 -34.61 -45.80 0.59
CA HIS A 393 -33.92 -46.20 -0.63
C HIS A 393 -32.47 -45.72 -0.70
N VAL A 394 -32.13 -44.65 0.03
CA VAL A 394 -30.77 -44.07 0.06
C VAL A 394 -29.95 -44.66 1.21
N PHE A 395 -30.53 -44.90 2.39
CA PHE A 395 -29.85 -45.46 3.54
C PHE A 395 -30.18 -46.94 3.71
N GLU A 396 -29.14 -47.78 3.84
CA GLU A 396 -29.26 -49.17 4.25
C GLU A 396 -28.95 -49.27 5.75
N ILE A 397 -29.92 -49.69 6.55
CA ILE A 397 -29.74 -49.84 8.00
C ILE A 397 -29.06 -51.19 8.25
N VAL A 398 -27.77 -51.15 8.57
CA VAL A 398 -27.01 -52.36 8.93
C VAL A 398 -27.04 -52.55 10.45
N HIS A 399 -27.71 -53.61 10.91
CA HIS A 399 -27.64 -54.02 12.31
C HIS A 399 -26.36 -54.83 12.54
N LEU A 400 -25.37 -54.22 13.22
CA LEU A 400 -24.18 -54.94 13.67
C LEU A 400 -24.57 -55.94 14.75
N ARG A 401 -24.57 -57.23 14.39
CA ARG A 401 -24.76 -58.33 15.35
C ARG A 401 -23.46 -58.52 16.12
N THR A 402 -23.36 -57.97 17.33
CA THR A 402 -22.33 -58.37 18.29
C THR A 402 -22.53 -59.84 18.62
N ARG A 403 -21.65 -60.68 18.09
CA ARG A 403 -21.66 -62.12 18.36
C ARG A 403 -21.12 -62.30 19.77
N SER A 404 -22.00 -62.51 20.75
CA SER A 404 -21.59 -63.07 22.04
C SER A 404 -20.98 -64.44 21.76
N THR A 405 -19.70 -64.60 22.08
CA THR A 405 -18.98 -65.87 22.01
C THR A 405 -19.52 -66.80 23.09
N SER A 406 -20.39 -67.73 22.70
CA SER A 406 -20.75 -68.87 23.52
C SER A 406 -19.79 -70.05 23.26
N THR A 407 -19.18 -70.50 24.35
CA THR A 407 -18.76 -71.88 24.65
C THR A 407 -17.75 -72.55 23.71
N ILE A 408 -16.46 -72.46 24.09
CA ILE A 408 -15.54 -73.59 23.96
C ILE A 408 -15.40 -74.20 25.37
N ALA A 409 -15.90 -75.42 25.53
CA ALA A 409 -15.61 -76.27 26.67
C ALA A 409 -14.33 -77.06 26.37
N VAL A 410 -13.33 -77.06 27.27
CA VAL A 410 -12.50 -78.18 27.82
C VAL A 410 -11.51 -77.57 28.86
N PRO A 411 -10.97 -78.25 29.89
CA PRO A 411 -11.53 -79.16 30.91
C PRO A 411 -11.36 -78.61 32.36
N ARG A 412 -11.90 -79.36 33.33
CA ARG A 412 -11.71 -79.19 34.78
C ARG A 412 -10.22 -79.27 35.18
N ILE A 413 -9.75 -78.27 35.92
CA ILE A 413 -8.78 -78.47 37.01
C ILE A 413 -9.42 -77.86 38.27
N PHE A 414 -9.58 -78.72 39.27
CA PHE A 414 -10.05 -78.42 40.61
C PHE A 414 -9.00 -77.57 41.33
N LEU A 415 -9.42 -76.50 42.03
CA LEU A 415 -8.94 -76.11 43.38
C LEU A 415 -9.75 -74.92 43.95
N LYS A 416 -10.86 -75.29 44.62
CA LYS A 416 -11.32 -74.86 45.96
C LYS A 416 -11.27 -73.36 46.42
N ARG A 417 -12.49 -72.75 46.44
CA ARG A 417 -13.19 -71.99 47.53
C ARG A 417 -12.58 -70.64 47.98
N ARG A 418 -13.31 -69.52 48.09
CA ARG A 418 -14.32 -69.22 49.15
C ARG A 418 -14.92 -67.80 49.02
N GLY A 419 -16.24 -67.68 49.26
CA GLY A 419 -16.99 -66.48 49.69
C GLY A 419 -17.55 -65.60 48.57
N ASP A 420 -18.85 -65.63 48.23
CA ASP A 420 -20.01 -64.98 48.92
C ASP A 420 -19.86 -63.44 48.89
N THR A 421 -20.80 -62.58 48.45
CA THR A 421 -22.26 -62.67 48.30
C THR A 421 -22.80 -61.38 47.62
N PHE A 422 -23.98 -61.47 47.01
CA PHE A 422 -25.07 -60.45 46.94
C PHE A 422 -24.91 -59.12 46.17
N SER A 423 -25.57 -59.10 45.00
CA SER A 423 -26.74 -58.27 44.62
C SER A 423 -26.79 -56.74 44.84
N ASN A 424 -27.31 -56.11 43.77
CA ASN A 424 -28.39 -55.11 43.75
C ASN A 424 -28.08 -53.59 43.79
N ILE A 425 -28.60 -52.93 42.74
CA ILE A 425 -29.47 -51.73 42.76
C ILE A 425 -28.80 -50.34 42.70
N HIS A 426 -29.00 -49.72 41.52
CA HIS A 426 -29.47 -48.34 41.25
C HIS A 426 -28.58 -47.08 41.44
N SER A 427 -28.93 -46.13 40.56
CA SER A 427 -28.88 -44.66 40.63
C SER A 427 -27.56 -43.90 40.39
N ASN A 428 -27.58 -43.16 39.27
CA ASN A 428 -27.25 -41.75 39.11
C ASN A 428 -26.85 -40.99 40.40
N MET A 429 -25.73 -40.26 40.37
CA MET A 429 -25.69 -38.79 40.28
C MET A 429 -24.25 -38.30 40.41
N GLU A 430 -23.96 -37.23 39.67
CA GLU A 430 -22.77 -36.39 39.76
C GLU A 430 -22.53 -35.86 41.18
N ALA A 431 -21.27 -35.72 41.58
CA ALA A 431 -20.79 -34.57 42.35
C ALA A 431 -19.26 -34.53 42.40
N GLU A 432 -18.73 -33.33 42.19
CA GLU A 432 -17.39 -32.86 42.50
C GLU A 432 -16.97 -33.17 43.95
N LEU A 433 -15.67 -33.32 44.22
CA LEU A 433 -14.96 -32.50 45.21
C LEU A 433 -13.44 -32.68 45.13
N SER A 434 -12.76 -31.69 45.69
CA SER A 434 -11.40 -31.23 45.50
C SER A 434 -10.54 -31.37 46.76
N PHE A 435 -9.24 -31.02 46.62
CA PHE A 435 -8.21 -30.76 47.65
C PHE A 435 -7.70 -31.98 48.44
N GLU A 436 -6.42 -32.13 48.84
CA GLU A 436 -5.43 -31.14 49.30
C GLU A 436 -3.99 -31.72 49.29
N THR A 437 -2.99 -30.84 49.27
CA THR A 437 -1.51 -31.04 49.24
C THR A 437 -0.88 -31.39 50.60
N PRO A 438 0.45 -31.63 50.71
CA PRO A 438 1.30 -30.54 51.22
C PRO A 438 2.75 -30.39 50.66
N ASN A 439 3.17 -29.12 50.70
CA ASN A 439 4.46 -28.42 50.53
C ASN A 439 5.83 -29.12 50.76
N SER A 440 6.83 -28.69 49.98
CA SER A 440 8.01 -27.92 50.48
C SER A 440 8.90 -27.37 49.32
N THR A 441 9.29 -26.09 49.42
CA THR A 441 10.25 -25.31 48.59
C THR A 441 11.62 -25.22 49.32
N PRO A 442 12.75 -24.63 48.80
CA PRO A 442 12.91 -23.63 47.71
C PRO A 442 14.12 -23.80 46.72
N ALA A 443 14.20 -22.85 45.77
CA ALA A 443 15.05 -22.74 44.56
C ALA A 443 16.57 -22.43 44.83
N PRO A 444 17.50 -22.26 43.83
CA PRO A 444 17.41 -21.29 42.70
C PRO A 444 18.13 -21.61 41.34
N SER A 445 17.74 -20.81 40.33
CA SER A 445 18.49 -20.25 39.17
C SER A 445 19.33 -21.12 38.20
N GLU A 446 18.98 -21.09 36.91
CA GLU A 446 19.92 -20.65 35.85
C GLU A 446 19.22 -20.29 34.51
N LYS A 447 19.86 -19.37 33.79
CA LYS A 447 19.47 -18.74 32.52
C LYS A 447 19.62 -19.70 31.35
N GLN A 448 18.84 -19.53 30.28
CA GLN A 448 19.39 -19.55 28.92
C GLN A 448 18.51 -18.81 27.91
N VAL A 449 19.19 -17.90 27.20
CA VAL A 449 18.73 -17.06 26.10
C VAL A 449 19.04 -17.80 24.80
N THR A 450 18.08 -17.90 23.89
CA THR A 450 18.35 -18.27 22.49
C THR A 450 17.68 -17.26 21.56
N VAL A 451 18.54 -16.55 20.83
CA VAL A 451 18.24 -15.56 19.79
C VAL A 451 17.95 -16.28 18.48
N GLY A 452 16.82 -15.94 17.84
CA GLY A 452 16.48 -16.33 16.46
C GLY A 452 16.57 -15.12 15.51
N PRO A 453 16.84 -15.34 14.20
CA PRO A 453 17.31 -14.32 13.30
C PRO A 453 16.20 -13.43 12.73
N THR A 454 16.58 -12.18 12.53
CA THR A 454 15.87 -11.07 11.89
C THR A 454 15.67 -11.30 10.39
N SER A 455 14.41 -11.24 9.92
CA SER A 455 14.08 -10.80 8.56
C SER A 455 12.62 -10.33 8.50
N PHE A 456 12.37 -9.04 8.72
CA PHE A 456 11.14 -8.37 8.35
C PHE A 456 11.51 -7.19 7.45
N ILE A 457 11.35 -7.37 6.14
CA ILE A 457 11.21 -6.27 5.18
C ILE A 457 9.71 -6.00 5.11
N SER A 458 9.27 -4.94 5.80
CA SER A 458 7.93 -4.40 5.62
C SER A 458 7.95 -3.44 4.42
N SER A 459 7.39 -3.90 3.31
CA SER A 459 6.88 -3.05 2.25
C SER A 459 5.70 -2.26 2.80
N ILE A 460 5.93 -0.98 3.09
CA ILE A 460 4.87 0.00 3.35
C ILE A 460 4.39 0.46 1.96
N GLU A 461 3.30 -0.14 1.50
CA GLU A 461 2.43 0.48 0.50
C GLU A 461 1.71 1.64 1.21
N SER A 462 2.14 2.86 0.94
CA SER A 462 1.35 4.05 1.23
C SER A 462 0.28 4.16 0.12
N GLU A 463 -0.97 3.93 0.48
CA GLU A 463 -2.13 4.31 -0.31
C GLU A 463 -2.09 5.82 -0.57
N CYS A 464 -2.31 6.19 -1.84
CA CYS A 464 -2.64 7.54 -2.29
C CYS A 464 -4.15 7.72 -2.30
#